data_AF-A0A838ZG93-F1
#
_entry.id   AF-A0A838ZG93-F1
#
_cell.length_a   1.000
_cell.length_b   1.000
_cell.length_c   1.000
_cell.angle_alpha   90.00
_cell.angle_beta   90.00
_cell.angle_gamma   90.00
#
_symmetry.space_group_name_H-M   'P 1'
#
loop_
_entity.id
_entity.type
_entity.pdbx_description
1 polymer ?
#
loop_
_entity_poly.entity_id
_entity_poly.type
_entity_poly.pdbx_seq_one_letter_code
_entity_poly.pdbx_strand_id
1 'polypeptide(L)'
;MKTFTLLLFFLSIPLFISAQTEELTDEVWYLHWVKLNDQTIENPNLLESNSYLWFGVDSFFSETCLSGGVHGNFSILENEISLSNVNTYPGDCEADASILFREAYYEIMLQDSSFSFTINPQEGGLIESIWVNEAGNELYFTNRPFYNSAPTEIDQMSWFLQYVKIDDVIHYTPNNEEVNSVVLQLNGYHFSTGVCAPLDGSFGFLPDTNKFNIIEMAEGMLECGPVYGNNQFQNLYHGYFWTNQLEELEYEYTENSDQSKSLVITDSQGNQLVYGDVQLNTSEFSLNSFEIYPNPVKDFLSIENPNLNIDKIQLLDLQGKIVLEQIISSASIKLDLKNLSKGIYILQLKSNHQILQSEKIIKK
;
A
#
# COMPACT_ATOMS: atom_id res chain seq x y z
N MET A 1 34.49 -49.48 63.16
CA MET A 1 33.42 -48.62 62.58
C MET A 1 34.01 -47.87 61.41
N LYS A 2 33.64 -48.23 60.18
CA LYS A 2 34.01 -47.51 58.96
C LYS A 2 33.00 -46.39 58.76
N THR A 3 33.44 -45.15 58.77
CA THR A 3 32.63 -43.96 58.48
C THR A 3 32.50 -43.83 56.96
N PHE A 4 31.27 -43.96 56.46
CA PHE A 4 30.91 -43.72 55.07
C PHE A 4 30.71 -42.21 54.89
N THR A 5 31.56 -41.56 54.10
CA THR A 5 31.34 -40.18 53.65
C THR A 5 30.47 -40.23 52.40
N LEU A 6 29.21 -39.81 52.53
CA LEU A 6 28.25 -39.68 51.43
C LEU A 6 28.65 -38.47 50.57
N LEU A 7 29.24 -38.71 49.39
CA LEU A 7 29.41 -37.67 48.38
C LEU A 7 28.04 -37.40 47.72
N LEU A 8 27.42 -36.27 48.06
CA LEU A 8 26.32 -35.71 47.29
C LEU A 8 26.89 -35.13 45.99
N PHE A 9 26.68 -35.83 44.88
CA PHE A 9 26.80 -35.24 43.54
C PHE A 9 25.65 -34.25 43.37
N PHE A 10 25.95 -32.95 43.46
CA PHE A 10 25.07 -31.92 42.94
C PHE A 10 25.11 -32.02 41.41
N LEU A 11 24.05 -32.56 40.82
CA LEU A 11 23.78 -32.43 39.39
C LEU A 11 23.42 -30.96 39.15
N SER A 12 24.40 -30.14 38.81
CA SER A 12 24.16 -28.80 38.27
C SER A 12 23.65 -28.97 36.83
N ILE A 13 22.34 -29.10 36.65
CA ILE A 13 21.71 -28.89 35.35
C ILE A 13 22.00 -27.43 34.97
N PRO A 14 22.63 -27.14 33.83
CA PRO A 14 23.04 -25.79 33.52
C PRO A 14 21.79 -24.98 33.13
N LEU A 15 21.52 -23.93 33.91
CA LEU A 15 20.46 -22.93 33.68
C LEU A 15 20.46 -22.34 32.26
N PHE A 16 21.56 -22.45 31.52
CA PHE A 16 21.69 -21.96 30.15
C PHE A 16 20.96 -22.81 29.10
N ILE A 17 20.81 -24.12 29.30
CA ILE A 17 20.13 -25.01 28.33
C ILE A 17 18.63 -24.73 28.34
N SER A 18 18.02 -24.55 29.52
CA SER A 18 16.60 -24.25 29.66
C SER A 18 16.19 -22.96 28.95
N ALA A 19 17.08 -21.95 28.95
CA ALA A 19 16.76 -20.63 28.43
C ALA A 19 16.67 -20.59 26.89
N GLN A 20 17.60 -21.24 26.16
CA GLN A 20 17.54 -21.27 24.69
C GLN A 20 16.41 -22.14 24.16
N THR A 21 16.08 -23.24 24.87
CA THR A 21 14.94 -24.08 24.51
C THR A 21 13.62 -23.34 24.69
N GLU A 22 13.46 -22.62 25.81
CA GLU A 22 12.26 -21.80 26.10
C GLU A 22 12.14 -20.65 25.07
N GLU A 23 13.24 -19.96 24.77
CA GLU A 23 13.29 -18.88 23.76
C GLU A 23 12.97 -19.38 22.33
N LEU A 24 13.38 -20.60 21.96
CA LEU A 24 13.02 -21.18 20.66
C LEU A 24 11.52 -21.46 20.56
N THR A 25 10.92 -22.02 21.63
CA THR A 25 9.54 -22.53 21.59
C THR A 25 8.47 -21.46 21.86
N ASP A 26 8.84 -20.36 22.53
CA ASP A 26 7.90 -19.29 22.88
C ASP A 26 7.69 -18.28 21.74
N GLU A 27 8.52 -18.34 20.69
CA GLU A 27 8.54 -17.39 19.58
C GLU A 27 7.88 -17.96 18.32
N VAL A 28 7.39 -17.06 17.45
CA VAL A 28 6.98 -17.40 16.08
C VAL A 28 8.13 -17.03 15.14
N TRP A 29 8.61 -18.01 14.40
CA TRP A 29 9.78 -17.89 13.53
C TRP A 29 9.38 -17.76 12.08
N TYR A 30 9.78 -16.68 11.41
CA TYR A 30 9.52 -16.43 10.00
C TYR A 30 10.73 -16.86 9.19
N LEU A 31 10.54 -17.65 8.14
CA LEU A 31 11.60 -18.17 7.28
C LEU A 31 11.96 -17.14 6.19
N HIS A 32 13.20 -16.67 6.23
CA HIS A 32 13.71 -15.61 5.37
C HIS A 32 14.45 -16.16 4.14
N TRP A 33 15.28 -17.19 4.32
CA TRP A 33 15.92 -17.89 3.20
C TRP A 33 16.23 -19.34 3.54
N VAL A 34 16.43 -20.12 2.49
CA VAL A 34 16.91 -21.51 2.59
C VAL A 34 18.19 -21.66 1.77
N LYS A 35 19.12 -22.47 2.25
CA LYS A 35 20.31 -22.87 1.51
C LYS A 35 20.27 -24.36 1.29
N LEU A 36 20.09 -24.77 0.05
CA LEU A 36 19.99 -26.16 -0.36
C LEU A 36 21.12 -26.46 -1.35
N ASN A 37 21.99 -27.42 -1.02
CA ASN A 37 23.12 -27.83 -1.88
C ASN A 37 24.00 -26.65 -2.32
N ASP A 38 24.41 -25.80 -1.37
CA ASP A 38 25.18 -24.56 -1.57
C ASP A 38 24.50 -23.45 -2.37
N GLN A 39 23.23 -23.62 -2.76
CA GLN A 39 22.43 -22.58 -3.40
C GLN A 39 21.49 -21.92 -2.38
N THR A 40 21.65 -20.61 -2.17
CA THR A 40 20.70 -19.81 -1.40
C THR A 40 19.49 -19.46 -2.27
N ILE A 41 18.30 -19.68 -1.72
CA ILE A 41 17.01 -19.34 -2.30
C ILE A 41 16.33 -18.43 -1.28
N GLU A 42 16.21 -17.15 -1.64
CA GLU A 42 15.55 -16.13 -0.82
C GLU A 42 14.03 -16.33 -0.86
N ASN A 43 13.35 -16.01 0.24
CA ASN A 43 11.91 -15.85 0.23
C ASN A 43 11.56 -14.73 -0.78
N PRO A 44 10.66 -14.95 -1.75
CA PRO A 44 10.34 -13.93 -2.75
C PRO A 44 9.59 -12.73 -2.17
N ASN A 45 9.27 -12.77 -0.88
CA ASN A 45 8.65 -11.69 -0.13
C ASN A 45 7.27 -11.31 -0.69
N LEU A 46 6.51 -12.34 -1.07
CA LEU A 46 5.12 -12.26 -1.48
C LEU A 46 4.24 -12.69 -0.31
N LEU A 47 2.99 -12.21 -0.25
CA LEU A 47 2.08 -12.59 0.84
C LEU A 47 1.89 -14.11 0.94
N GLU A 48 1.75 -14.79 -0.19
CA GLU A 48 1.64 -16.25 -0.24
C GLU A 48 2.91 -16.96 0.26
N SER A 49 4.09 -16.35 0.11
CA SER A 49 5.36 -16.96 0.51
C SER A 49 5.71 -16.68 1.98
N ASN A 50 4.87 -15.93 2.72
CA ASN A 50 5.02 -15.77 4.16
C ASN A 50 5.02 -17.15 4.81
N SER A 51 6.18 -17.52 5.34
CA SER A 51 6.46 -18.83 5.89
C SER A 51 6.80 -18.64 7.35
N TYR A 52 5.94 -19.13 8.23
CA TYR A 52 6.16 -19.03 9.68
C TYR A 52 6.11 -20.40 10.33
N LEU A 53 6.84 -20.58 11.41
CA LEU A 53 7.05 -21.80 12.17
C LEU A 53 6.76 -21.48 13.63
N TRP A 54 5.95 -22.31 14.27
CA TRP A 54 5.67 -22.21 15.69
C TRP A 54 5.63 -23.58 16.34
N PHE A 55 5.87 -23.60 17.65
CA PHE A 55 5.92 -24.82 18.44
C PHE A 55 4.68 -24.92 19.34
N GLY A 56 4.08 -26.12 19.33
CA GLY A 56 3.20 -26.58 20.39
C GLY A 56 3.99 -27.31 21.47
N VAL A 57 3.31 -28.13 22.27
CA VAL A 57 3.94 -28.85 23.40
C VAL A 57 4.98 -29.88 22.92
N ASP A 58 4.59 -30.73 21.97
CA ASP A 58 5.45 -31.81 21.42
C ASP A 58 5.45 -31.83 19.88
N SER A 59 4.84 -30.82 19.25
CA SER A 59 4.65 -30.73 17.81
C SER A 59 5.03 -29.35 17.29
N PHE A 60 5.56 -29.28 16.07
CA PHE A 60 5.77 -28.03 15.38
C PHE A 60 4.83 -27.93 14.19
N PHE A 61 4.51 -26.71 13.82
CA PHE A 61 3.75 -26.41 12.62
C PHE A 61 4.43 -25.25 11.92
N SER A 62 4.50 -25.35 10.61
CA SER A 62 4.93 -24.28 9.74
C SER A 62 3.91 -24.12 8.64
N GLU A 63 3.44 -22.90 8.43
CA GLU A 63 2.57 -22.55 7.30
C GLU A 63 3.42 -21.93 6.20
N THR A 64 3.12 -22.25 4.94
CA THR A 64 3.80 -21.72 3.75
C THR A 64 2.83 -21.83 2.58
N CYS A 65 2.76 -20.85 1.68
CA CYS A 65 1.80 -20.85 0.58
C CYS A 65 0.34 -20.81 1.05
N LEU A 66 0.00 -19.92 1.99
CA LEU A 66 -1.33 -19.64 2.56
C LEU A 66 -2.03 -20.79 3.32
N SER A 67 -2.05 -21.99 2.75
CA SER A 67 -2.76 -23.17 3.23
C SER A 67 -1.86 -24.42 3.29
N GLY A 68 -0.63 -24.29 2.79
CA GLY A 68 0.38 -25.34 2.83
C GLY A 68 1.20 -25.27 4.10
N GLY A 69 2.05 -26.26 4.28
CA GLY A 69 2.99 -26.23 5.37
C GLY A 69 3.72 -27.53 5.61
N VAL A 70 4.53 -27.50 6.67
CA VAL A 70 5.19 -28.65 7.26
C VAL A 70 4.72 -28.78 8.71
N HIS A 71 4.42 -29.99 9.15
CA HIS A 71 4.13 -30.24 10.56
C HIS A 71 4.71 -31.59 10.98
N GLY A 72 4.95 -31.74 12.27
CA GLY A 72 5.47 -32.98 12.82
C GLY A 72 5.69 -32.86 14.32
N ASN A 73 6.40 -33.84 14.87
CA ASN A 73 6.86 -33.82 16.25
C ASN A 73 8.29 -33.31 16.30
N PHE A 74 8.68 -32.73 17.43
CA PHE A 74 10.05 -32.31 17.67
C PHE A 74 10.53 -32.73 19.06
N SER A 75 11.84 -32.81 19.22
CA SER A 75 12.50 -32.90 20.51
C SER A 75 13.77 -32.08 20.49
N ILE A 76 14.08 -31.41 21.60
CA ILE A 76 15.26 -30.57 21.71
C ILE A 76 16.21 -31.18 22.74
N LEU A 77 17.48 -31.30 22.37
CA LEU A 77 18.55 -31.67 23.26
C LEU A 77 19.73 -30.72 23.04
N GLU A 78 20.04 -29.93 24.05
CA GLU A 78 21.05 -28.86 23.95
C GLU A 78 20.69 -27.89 22.80
N ASN A 79 21.54 -27.81 21.78
CA ASN A 79 21.38 -26.94 20.60
C ASN A 79 21.02 -27.75 19.35
N GLU A 80 20.49 -28.96 19.54
CA GLU A 80 19.95 -29.75 18.45
C GLU A 80 18.44 -29.92 18.58
N ILE A 81 17.75 -29.75 17.45
CA ILE A 81 16.35 -30.08 17.28
C ILE A 81 16.23 -31.28 16.35
N SER A 82 15.60 -32.34 16.83
CA SER A 82 15.29 -33.52 16.03
C SER A 82 13.82 -33.53 15.67
N LEU A 83 13.51 -33.61 14.38
CA LEU A 83 12.15 -33.69 13.86
C LEU A 83 11.76 -35.14 13.61
N SER A 84 10.48 -35.48 13.82
CA SER A 84 9.96 -36.82 13.56
C SER A 84 8.50 -36.78 13.14
N ASN A 85 8.03 -37.80 12.41
CA ASN A 85 6.67 -37.83 11.85
C ASN A 85 6.35 -36.57 11.02
N VAL A 86 7.34 -36.07 10.27
CA VAL A 86 7.19 -34.86 9.46
C VAL A 86 6.29 -35.16 8.26
N ASN A 87 5.30 -34.31 8.06
CA ASN A 87 4.36 -34.39 6.96
C ASN A 87 4.17 -32.99 6.37
N THR A 88 3.96 -32.95 5.05
CA THR A 88 3.70 -31.69 4.32
C THR A 88 2.31 -31.68 3.74
N TYR A 89 1.74 -30.48 3.64
CA TYR A 89 0.55 -30.23 2.83
C TYR A 89 0.93 -29.31 1.66
N PRO A 90 0.45 -29.61 0.44
CA PRO A 90 0.56 -28.68 -0.66
C PRO A 90 -0.27 -27.43 -0.33
N GLY A 91 0.33 -26.25 -0.51
CA GLY A 91 -0.34 -24.97 -0.36
C GLY A 91 -0.61 -24.29 -1.70
N ASP A 92 -1.36 -23.20 -1.63
CA ASP A 92 -1.80 -22.39 -2.75
C ASP A 92 -0.75 -21.29 -3.06
N CYS A 93 0.40 -21.69 -3.61
CA CYS A 93 1.35 -20.75 -4.21
C CYS A 93 1.08 -20.63 -5.71
N GLU A 94 0.95 -19.40 -6.20
CA GLU A 94 0.77 -19.08 -7.61
C GLU A 94 2.08 -18.70 -8.30
N ALA A 95 2.97 -17.98 -7.62
CA ALA A 95 4.22 -17.53 -8.24
C ALA A 95 5.29 -18.63 -8.29
N ASP A 96 5.96 -18.77 -9.44
CA ASP A 96 7.04 -19.74 -9.64
C ASP A 96 8.15 -19.63 -8.58
N ALA A 97 8.46 -18.40 -8.14
CA ALA A 97 9.45 -18.15 -7.10
C ALA A 97 8.99 -18.65 -5.73
N SER A 98 7.71 -18.48 -5.38
CA SER A 98 7.13 -18.98 -4.13
C SER A 98 7.08 -20.51 -4.10
N ILE A 99 6.73 -21.11 -5.24
CA ILE A 99 6.76 -22.58 -5.42
C ILE A 99 8.20 -23.08 -5.24
N LEU A 100 9.18 -22.48 -5.92
CA LEU A 100 10.60 -22.87 -5.80
C LEU A 100 11.10 -22.80 -4.35
N PHE A 101 10.77 -21.71 -3.65
CA PHE A 101 11.14 -21.52 -2.26
C PHE A 101 10.50 -22.58 -1.34
N ARG A 102 9.20 -22.85 -1.50
CA ARG A 102 8.49 -23.90 -0.76
C ARG A 102 9.12 -25.27 -0.97
N GLU A 103 9.37 -25.67 -2.22
CA GLU A 103 9.93 -26.99 -2.51
C GLU A 103 11.31 -27.18 -1.88
N ALA A 104 12.16 -26.14 -1.91
CA ALA A 104 13.46 -26.18 -1.27
C ALA A 104 13.37 -26.29 0.27
N TYR A 105 12.44 -25.54 0.89
CA TYR A 105 12.16 -25.66 2.33
C TYR A 105 11.66 -27.07 2.69
N TYR A 106 10.71 -27.61 1.94
CA TYR A 106 10.15 -28.94 2.19
C TYR A 106 11.20 -30.04 2.02
N GLU A 107 12.09 -29.93 1.03
CA GLU A 107 13.17 -30.89 0.83
C GLU A 107 14.11 -30.97 2.04
N ILE A 108 14.38 -29.83 2.69
CA ILE A 108 15.20 -29.77 3.91
C ILE A 108 14.45 -30.40 5.10
N MET A 109 13.15 -30.14 5.24
CA MET A 109 12.35 -30.57 6.40
C MET A 109 11.87 -32.04 6.35
N LEU A 110 11.63 -32.61 5.16
CA LEU A 110 11.00 -33.93 4.98
C LEU A 110 11.93 -35.14 5.20
N GLN A 111 13.23 -34.92 5.28
CA GLN A 111 14.16 -35.97 5.69
C GLN A 111 14.11 -36.02 7.23
N ASP A 112 13.90 -37.18 7.87
CA ASP A 112 14.05 -37.28 9.34
C ASP A 112 15.40 -36.66 9.73
N SER A 113 15.35 -35.46 10.30
CA SER A 113 16.49 -34.53 10.33
C SER A 113 16.71 -34.04 11.74
N SER A 114 17.99 -34.05 12.13
CA SER A 114 18.48 -33.26 13.24
C SER A 114 19.08 -31.98 12.66
N PHE A 115 18.76 -30.86 13.30
CA PHE A 115 19.38 -29.58 13.00
C PHE A 115 20.11 -29.10 14.24
N SER A 116 21.37 -28.71 14.06
CA SER A 116 21.98 -27.78 15.01
C SER A 116 21.35 -26.41 14.80
N PHE A 117 21.04 -25.69 15.86
CA PHE A 117 20.49 -24.34 15.77
C PHE A 117 21.25 -23.34 16.65
N THR A 118 21.15 -22.08 16.26
CA THR A 118 21.64 -20.94 17.04
C THR A 118 20.50 -19.97 17.30
N ILE A 119 20.56 -19.20 18.39
CA ILE A 119 19.69 -18.05 18.63
C ILE A 119 20.60 -16.86 18.91
N ASN A 120 20.51 -15.85 18.06
CA ASN A 120 21.37 -14.67 18.10
C ASN A 120 20.49 -13.43 18.31
N PRO A 121 20.50 -12.84 19.52
CA PRO A 121 19.79 -11.60 19.77
C PRO A 121 20.42 -10.42 19.03
N GLN A 122 19.58 -9.57 18.48
CA GLN A 122 19.92 -8.34 17.78
C GLN A 122 19.34 -7.12 18.51
N GLU A 123 19.64 -5.91 18.02
CA GLU A 123 19.03 -4.69 18.55
C GLU A 123 17.51 -4.67 18.35
N GLY A 124 16.79 -3.98 19.24
CA GLY A 124 15.34 -3.79 19.12
C GLY A 124 14.48 -5.00 19.49
N GLY A 125 15.06 -6.11 19.98
CA GLY A 125 14.31 -7.34 20.30
C GLY A 125 14.08 -8.27 19.11
N LEU A 126 14.75 -8.00 17.98
CA LEU A 126 14.91 -8.97 16.90
C LEU A 126 15.80 -10.11 17.41
N ILE A 127 15.39 -11.35 17.17
CA ILE A 127 16.25 -12.53 17.33
C ILE A 127 16.30 -13.31 16.02
N GLU A 128 17.47 -13.85 15.72
CA GLU A 128 17.75 -14.60 14.50
C GLU A 128 18.11 -16.04 14.86
N SER A 129 17.66 -16.99 14.05
CA SER A 129 18.02 -18.40 14.21
C SER A 129 18.47 -19.00 12.89
N ILE A 130 19.65 -19.62 12.88
CA ILE A 130 20.15 -20.40 11.74
C ILE A 130 20.16 -21.86 12.17
N TRP A 131 19.49 -22.70 11.38
CA TRP A 131 19.43 -24.15 11.57
C TRP A 131 20.23 -24.84 10.48
N VAL A 132 21.08 -25.80 10.85
CA VAL A 132 21.97 -26.50 9.94
C VAL A 132 21.87 -28.00 10.15
N ASN A 133 21.59 -28.75 9.08
CA ASN A 133 21.54 -30.21 9.11
C ASN A 133 22.91 -30.84 8.77
N GLU A 134 23.01 -32.18 8.88
CA GLU A 134 24.26 -32.91 8.59
C GLU A 134 24.75 -32.76 7.14
N ALA A 135 23.85 -32.49 6.19
CA ALA A 135 24.19 -32.25 4.79
C ALA A 135 24.76 -30.83 4.54
N GLY A 136 24.73 -29.96 5.55
CA GLY A 136 25.14 -28.55 5.43
C GLY A 136 24.08 -27.65 4.80
N ASN A 137 22.83 -28.11 4.68
CA ASN A 137 21.72 -27.25 4.29
C ASN A 137 21.34 -26.36 5.48
N GLU A 138 20.93 -25.13 5.18
CA GLU A 138 20.66 -24.11 6.19
C GLU A 138 19.25 -23.55 6.04
N LEU A 139 18.58 -23.29 7.16
CA LEU A 139 17.33 -22.54 7.25
C LEU A 139 17.59 -21.31 8.11
N TYR A 140 17.16 -20.14 7.63
CA TYR A 140 17.32 -18.89 8.37
C TYR A 140 15.97 -18.29 8.74
N PHE A 141 15.80 -18.11 10.04
CA PHE A 141 14.59 -17.58 10.64
C PHE A 141 14.86 -16.30 11.42
N THR A 142 13.82 -15.47 11.55
CA THR A 142 13.78 -14.41 12.56
C THR A 142 12.46 -14.42 13.30
N ASN A 143 12.36 -13.79 14.46
CA ASN A 143 11.07 -13.61 15.14
C ASN A 143 10.20 -12.50 14.55
N ARG A 144 10.50 -12.03 13.33
CA ARG A 144 9.75 -10.97 12.65
C ARG A 144 9.42 -11.34 11.20
N PRO A 145 8.20 -11.06 10.75
CA PRO A 145 7.89 -11.20 9.33
C PRO A 145 8.71 -10.19 8.52
N PHE A 146 8.84 -10.43 7.22
CA PHE A 146 9.34 -9.40 6.31
C PHE A 146 8.44 -8.16 6.30
N TYR A 147 7.13 -8.40 6.44
CA TYR A 147 6.11 -7.37 6.42
C TYR A 147 5.08 -7.59 7.52
N ASN A 148 4.65 -6.49 8.13
CA ASN A 148 3.48 -6.43 8.97
C ASN A 148 2.22 -6.13 8.15
N SER A 149 1.06 -6.48 8.70
CA SER A 149 -0.23 -5.96 8.24
C SER A 149 -0.32 -4.45 8.48
N ALA A 150 -1.38 -3.83 7.98
CA ALA A 150 -1.70 -2.45 8.25
C ALA A 150 -1.69 -2.19 9.77
N PRO A 151 -1.07 -1.09 10.21
CA PRO A 151 -1.16 -0.62 11.58
C PRO A 151 -2.62 -0.46 12.02
N THR A 152 -2.92 -0.85 13.26
CA THR A 152 -4.28 -0.88 13.80
C THR A 152 -5.01 0.48 13.76
N GLU A 153 -4.25 1.57 13.74
CA GLU A 153 -4.73 2.95 13.70
C GLU A 153 -5.31 3.33 12.32
N ILE A 154 -4.89 2.63 11.27
CA ILE A 154 -5.31 2.89 9.88
C ILE A 154 -6.04 1.71 9.24
N ASP A 155 -5.99 0.52 9.85
CA ASP A 155 -6.65 -0.70 9.43
C ASP A 155 -8.18 -0.66 9.66
N GLN A 156 -8.93 -1.35 8.79
CA GLN A 156 -10.40 -1.47 8.85
C GLN A 156 -11.17 -0.12 8.85
N MET A 157 -10.50 0.96 8.43
CA MET A 157 -11.08 2.29 8.26
C MET A 157 -11.36 2.59 6.78
N SER A 158 -12.32 3.49 6.53
CA SER A 158 -12.53 4.06 5.20
C SER A 158 -11.88 5.43 5.14
N TRP A 159 -10.84 5.54 4.31
CA TRP A 159 -10.07 6.75 4.10
C TRP A 159 -10.56 7.44 2.82
N PHE A 160 -11.14 8.63 2.94
CA PHE A 160 -11.63 9.40 1.80
C PHE A 160 -10.51 10.26 1.25
N LEU A 161 -10.15 10.06 -0.02
CA LEU A 161 -9.12 10.85 -0.69
C LEU A 161 -9.64 12.28 -0.82
N GLN A 162 -8.89 13.23 -0.31
CA GLN A 162 -9.23 14.65 -0.37
C GLN A 162 -8.61 15.29 -1.62
N TYR A 163 -7.32 15.02 -1.84
CA TYR A 163 -6.59 15.44 -3.02
C TYR A 163 -5.32 14.61 -3.21
N VAL A 164 -4.79 14.68 -4.42
CA VAL A 164 -3.47 14.19 -4.80
C VAL A 164 -2.57 15.39 -5.03
N LYS A 165 -1.35 15.38 -4.50
CA LYS A 165 -0.34 16.43 -4.71
C LYS A 165 0.83 15.85 -5.50
N ILE A 166 1.03 16.30 -6.74
CA ILE A 166 2.13 15.87 -7.60
C ILE A 166 2.93 17.10 -8.06
N ASP A 167 4.25 17.09 -7.89
CA ASP A 167 5.13 18.21 -8.27
C ASP A 167 4.62 19.58 -7.73
N ASP A 168 4.19 19.59 -6.47
CA ASP A 168 3.55 20.74 -5.79
C ASP A 168 2.20 21.22 -6.38
N VAL A 169 1.63 20.52 -7.35
CA VAL A 169 0.30 20.78 -7.91
C VAL A 169 -0.75 19.92 -7.21
N ILE A 170 -1.82 20.56 -6.74
CA ILE A 170 -2.95 19.89 -6.08
C ILE A 170 -4.03 19.53 -7.11
N HIS A 171 -4.44 18.27 -7.08
CA HIS A 171 -5.53 17.68 -7.85
C HIS A 171 -6.61 17.20 -6.88
N TYR A 172 -7.71 17.93 -6.78
CA TYR A 172 -8.81 17.55 -5.89
C TYR A 172 -9.55 16.32 -6.40
N THR A 173 -10.02 15.50 -5.45
CA THR A 173 -10.81 14.31 -5.75
C THR A 173 -12.13 14.71 -6.43
N PRO A 174 -12.55 14.03 -7.52
CA PRO A 174 -13.84 14.29 -8.13
C PRO A 174 -15.01 14.02 -7.17
N ASN A 175 -15.99 14.91 -7.20
CA ASN A 175 -17.27 14.78 -6.49
C ASN A 175 -18.41 15.15 -7.45
N ASN A 176 -18.89 14.17 -8.20
CA ASN A 176 -19.95 14.31 -9.21
C ASN A 176 -20.80 13.04 -9.27
N GLU A 177 -21.85 13.04 -10.09
CA GLU A 177 -22.79 11.92 -10.19
C GLU A 177 -22.15 10.57 -10.59
N GLU A 178 -20.99 10.61 -11.25
CA GLU A 178 -20.26 9.41 -11.66
C GLU A 178 -19.26 8.96 -10.59
N VAL A 179 -18.53 9.90 -9.98
CA VAL A 179 -17.57 9.65 -8.90
C VAL A 179 -17.95 10.52 -7.72
N ASN A 180 -18.64 9.94 -6.73
CA ASN A 180 -19.04 10.66 -5.52
C ASN A 180 -17.87 10.87 -4.55
N SER A 181 -16.94 9.92 -4.50
CA SER A 181 -15.77 9.92 -3.63
C SER A 181 -14.80 8.83 -4.06
N VAL A 182 -13.51 9.04 -3.80
CA VAL A 182 -12.47 8.01 -3.92
C VAL A 182 -12.11 7.55 -2.51
N VAL A 183 -12.24 6.25 -2.25
CA VAL A 183 -12.05 5.68 -0.91
C VAL A 183 -10.91 4.68 -0.96
N LEU A 184 -10.04 4.71 0.04
CA LEU A 184 -9.06 3.67 0.33
C LEU A 184 -9.55 2.89 1.55
N GLN A 185 -9.63 1.58 1.42
CA GLN A 185 -9.89 0.65 2.51
C GLN A 185 -8.65 -0.22 2.71
N LEU A 186 -8.22 -0.36 3.96
CA LEU A 186 -7.14 -1.25 4.37
C LEU A 186 -7.75 -2.35 5.23
N ASN A 187 -7.34 -3.61 5.00
CA ASN A 187 -7.77 -4.75 5.78
C ASN A 187 -6.65 -5.79 5.90
N GLY A 188 -5.96 -5.81 7.03
CA GLY A 188 -4.85 -6.71 7.24
C GLY A 188 -3.72 -6.39 6.26
N TYR A 189 -3.47 -7.26 5.29
CA TYR A 189 -2.45 -7.05 4.24
C TYR A 189 -3.03 -6.55 2.91
N HIS A 190 -4.35 -6.33 2.84
CA HIS A 190 -5.05 -6.00 1.60
C HIS A 190 -5.50 -4.56 1.59
N PHE A 191 -5.53 -3.97 0.39
CA PHE A 191 -6.19 -2.71 0.15
C PHE A 191 -7.20 -2.80 -0.99
N SER A 192 -8.19 -1.93 -0.94
CA SER A 192 -9.13 -1.68 -2.02
C SER A 192 -9.31 -0.17 -2.20
N THR A 193 -9.25 0.29 -3.43
CA THR A 193 -9.53 1.67 -3.79
C THR A 193 -10.08 1.75 -5.21
N GLY A 194 -10.41 2.95 -5.68
CA GLY A 194 -10.84 3.12 -7.05
C GLY A 194 -11.47 4.47 -7.33
N VAL A 195 -11.43 4.85 -8.60
CA VAL A 195 -12.15 6.02 -9.12
C VAL A 195 -13.41 5.53 -9.83
N CYS A 196 -13.28 5.07 -11.07
CA CYS A 196 -14.32 4.31 -11.76
C CYS A 196 -13.93 2.83 -11.83
N ALA A 197 -12.70 2.52 -12.24
CA ALA A 197 -12.14 1.19 -12.07
C ALA A 197 -11.87 0.91 -10.59
N PRO A 198 -12.30 -0.27 -10.08
CA PRO A 198 -11.77 -0.77 -8.83
C PRO A 198 -10.29 -1.13 -8.99
N LEU A 199 -9.53 -0.96 -7.93
CA LEU A 199 -8.14 -1.31 -7.79
C LEU A 199 -7.97 -2.01 -6.45
N ASP A 200 -7.68 -3.30 -6.50
CA ASP A 200 -7.48 -4.13 -5.32
C ASP A 200 -6.05 -4.66 -5.31
N GLY A 201 -5.50 -4.91 -4.13
CA GLY A 201 -4.15 -5.42 -4.02
C GLY A 201 -3.74 -5.74 -2.61
N SER A 202 -2.43 -5.94 -2.45
CA SER A 202 -1.81 -6.16 -1.16
C SER A 202 -0.61 -5.26 -0.93
N PHE A 203 -0.34 -5.00 0.34
CA PHE A 203 0.84 -4.27 0.79
C PHE A 203 1.58 -5.07 1.85
N GLY A 204 2.82 -4.66 2.12
CA GLY A 204 3.59 -5.12 3.25
C GLY A 204 4.22 -3.96 3.98
N PHE A 205 3.86 -3.76 5.25
CA PHE A 205 4.45 -2.70 6.09
C PHE A 205 5.80 -3.14 6.63
N LEU A 206 6.83 -2.32 6.46
CA LEU A 206 8.17 -2.63 6.94
C LEU A 206 8.24 -2.52 8.48
N PRO A 207 8.67 -3.58 9.19
CA PRO A 207 8.71 -3.58 10.65
C PRO A 207 9.49 -2.40 11.25
N ASP A 208 8.97 -1.82 12.33
CA ASP A 208 9.55 -0.68 13.06
C ASP A 208 9.79 0.59 12.22
N THR A 209 9.08 0.74 11.10
CA THR A 209 9.13 1.93 10.25
C THR A 209 7.73 2.44 9.91
N ASN A 210 7.66 3.63 9.32
CA ASN A 210 6.44 4.18 8.73
C ASN A 210 6.36 3.92 7.22
N LYS A 211 6.97 2.84 6.74
CA LYS A 211 7.08 2.52 5.31
C LYS A 211 6.33 1.26 4.94
N PHE A 212 5.88 1.15 3.70
CA PHE A 212 5.28 -0.05 3.15
C PHE A 212 5.54 -0.18 1.65
N ASN A 213 5.45 -1.40 1.16
CA ASN A 213 5.56 -1.72 -0.26
C ASN A 213 4.21 -2.21 -0.76
N ILE A 214 3.88 -1.92 -2.01
CA ILE A 214 2.79 -2.61 -2.70
C ILE A 214 3.33 -3.93 -3.24
N ILE A 215 2.71 -5.04 -2.85
CA ILE A 215 3.18 -6.39 -3.18
C ILE A 215 2.54 -6.86 -4.49
N GLU A 216 1.21 -6.78 -4.56
CA GLU A 216 0.46 -7.13 -5.76
C GLU A 216 -0.72 -6.19 -5.97
N MET A 217 -1.21 -6.10 -7.20
CA MET A 217 -2.43 -5.36 -7.52
C MET A 217 -3.12 -5.91 -8.76
N ALA A 218 -4.42 -5.67 -8.83
CA ALA A 218 -5.24 -5.88 -10.00
C ALA A 218 -6.18 -4.69 -10.19
N GLU A 219 -6.15 -4.09 -11.38
CA GLU A 219 -7.06 -3.03 -11.78
C GLU A 219 -8.19 -3.59 -12.65
N GLY A 220 -9.43 -3.18 -12.37
CA GLY A 220 -10.59 -3.49 -13.18
C GLY A 220 -10.60 -2.72 -14.52
N MET A 221 -11.31 -3.25 -15.52
CA MET A 221 -11.33 -2.67 -16.87
C MET A 221 -12.35 -1.54 -17.07
N LEU A 222 -12.72 -0.78 -16.04
CA LEU A 222 -13.74 0.27 -16.16
C LEU A 222 -13.13 1.65 -16.43
N GLU A 223 -13.45 2.22 -17.59
CA GLU A 223 -13.19 3.63 -17.85
C GLU A 223 -14.34 4.49 -17.32
N CYS A 224 -14.01 5.67 -16.81
CA CYS A 224 -14.99 6.70 -16.54
C CYS A 224 -15.61 7.23 -17.85
N GLY A 225 -16.74 7.93 -17.73
CA GLY A 225 -17.34 8.70 -18.80
C GLY A 225 -16.53 9.93 -19.17
N PRO A 226 -16.74 10.48 -20.39
CA PRO A 226 -15.96 11.61 -20.89
C PRO A 226 -16.35 12.97 -20.30
N VAL A 227 -17.43 13.04 -19.50
CA VAL A 227 -18.12 14.29 -19.18
C VAL A 227 -17.40 15.12 -18.10
N TYR A 228 -16.72 14.47 -17.16
CA TYR A 228 -16.24 15.12 -15.94
C TYR A 228 -14.71 15.12 -15.76
N GLY A 229 -13.96 14.63 -16.75
CA GLY A 229 -12.51 14.47 -16.61
C GLY A 229 -12.09 13.38 -15.60
N ASN A 230 -13.04 12.59 -15.08
CA ASN A 230 -12.81 11.51 -14.13
C ASN A 230 -11.77 10.50 -14.65
N ASN A 231 -11.74 10.23 -15.95
CA ASN A 231 -10.70 9.40 -16.58
C ASN A 231 -9.29 9.97 -16.39
N GLN A 232 -9.13 11.29 -16.49
CA GLN A 232 -7.83 11.92 -16.29
C GLN A 232 -7.40 11.77 -14.82
N PHE A 233 -8.33 11.94 -13.88
CA PHE A 233 -8.06 11.74 -12.47
C PHE A 233 -7.73 10.27 -12.15
N GLN A 234 -8.48 9.30 -12.69
CA GLN A 234 -8.19 7.87 -12.52
C GLN A 234 -6.79 7.52 -13.00
N ASN A 235 -6.43 7.92 -14.22
CA ASN A 235 -5.09 7.66 -14.77
C ASN A 235 -3.98 8.29 -13.92
N LEU A 236 -4.23 9.49 -13.36
CA LEU A 236 -3.30 10.16 -12.46
C LEU A 236 -3.18 9.40 -11.12
N TYR A 237 -4.31 9.06 -10.49
CA TYR A 237 -4.33 8.39 -9.19
C TYR A 237 -3.73 6.98 -9.26
N HIS A 238 -4.23 6.13 -10.15
CA HIS A 238 -3.74 4.75 -10.34
C HIS A 238 -2.30 4.74 -10.86
N GLY A 239 -2.04 5.51 -11.92
CA GLY A 239 -0.77 5.45 -12.65
C GLY A 239 0.43 6.09 -11.94
N TYR A 240 0.21 6.91 -10.91
CA TYR A 240 1.30 7.58 -10.21
C TYR A 240 1.68 6.88 -8.91
N PHE A 241 0.70 6.50 -8.09
CA PHE A 241 0.96 5.96 -6.75
C PHE A 241 0.87 4.46 -6.64
N TRP A 242 0.09 3.82 -7.52
CA TRP A 242 -0.18 2.40 -7.39
C TRP A 242 0.67 1.58 -8.36
N THR A 243 0.81 1.99 -9.62
CA THR A 243 1.49 1.16 -10.64
C THR A 243 3.02 1.01 -10.48
N ASN A 244 3.68 1.74 -9.58
CA ASN A 244 5.12 1.62 -9.36
C ASN A 244 5.44 0.68 -8.17
N GLN A 245 5.28 -0.63 -8.38
CA GLN A 245 5.50 -1.68 -7.37
C GLN A 245 6.94 -1.76 -6.79
N LEU A 246 7.87 -0.95 -7.27
CA LEU A 246 9.28 -1.00 -6.88
C LEU A 246 9.68 0.10 -5.89
N GLU A 247 8.78 1.01 -5.52
CA GLU A 247 9.07 2.09 -4.58
C GLU A 247 8.44 1.87 -3.20
N GLU A 248 9.25 2.07 -2.16
CA GLU A 248 8.77 2.17 -0.77
C GLU A 248 7.93 3.45 -0.64
N LEU A 249 6.72 3.32 -0.11
CA LEU A 249 5.85 4.43 0.25
C LEU A 249 5.97 4.70 1.76
N GLU A 250 6.01 5.96 2.15
CA GLU A 250 5.86 6.36 3.56
C GLU A 250 4.39 6.70 3.86
N TYR A 251 3.95 6.42 5.08
CA TYR A 251 2.67 6.91 5.59
C TYR A 251 2.85 7.78 6.83
N GLU A 252 1.91 8.69 7.03
CA GLU A 252 1.76 9.50 8.22
C GLU A 252 0.28 9.49 8.65
N TYR A 253 0.01 8.97 9.84
CA TYR A 253 -1.30 9.04 10.50
C TYR A 253 -1.29 10.17 11.53
N THR A 254 -2.33 11.00 11.50
CA THR A 254 -2.53 12.06 12.49
C THR A 254 -3.97 12.03 13.00
N GLU A 255 -4.12 12.10 14.32
CA GLU A 255 -5.40 12.38 14.98
C GLU A 255 -5.38 13.84 15.46
N ASN A 256 -6.27 14.65 14.90
CA ASN A 256 -6.36 16.07 15.20
C ASN A 256 -7.07 16.32 16.53
N SER A 257 -6.90 17.52 17.09
CA SER A 257 -7.56 17.92 18.35
C SER A 257 -9.09 17.88 18.30
N ASP A 258 -9.67 17.95 17.10
CA ASP A 258 -11.11 17.86 16.86
C ASP A 258 -11.60 16.42 16.60
N GLN A 259 -10.74 15.43 16.82
CA GLN A 259 -10.96 14.00 16.58
C GLN A 259 -11.04 13.61 15.09
N SER A 260 -10.87 14.55 14.16
CA SER A 260 -10.69 14.19 12.75
C SER A 260 -9.36 13.47 12.57
N LYS A 261 -9.32 12.51 11.66
CA LYS A 261 -8.12 11.73 11.38
C LYS A 261 -7.68 11.97 9.94
N SER A 262 -6.38 12.01 9.73
CA SER A 262 -5.79 12.11 8.40
C SER A 262 -4.75 11.04 8.19
N LEU A 263 -4.72 10.52 6.97
CA LEU A 263 -3.69 9.61 6.48
C LEU A 263 -3.05 10.26 5.27
N VAL A 264 -1.74 10.43 5.30
CA VAL A 264 -0.95 10.91 4.17
C VAL A 264 -0.04 9.78 3.71
N ILE A 265 -0.08 9.44 2.43
CA ILE A 265 0.86 8.50 1.81
C ILE A 265 1.77 9.31 0.91
N THR A 266 3.09 9.14 1.05
CA THR A 266 4.11 9.90 0.33
C THR A 266 5.06 8.96 -0.41
N ASP A 267 5.35 9.27 -1.67
CA ASP A 267 6.32 8.52 -2.47
C ASP A 267 7.77 9.05 -2.29
N SER A 268 8.72 8.40 -2.95
CA SER A 268 10.15 8.78 -2.87
C SER A 268 10.47 10.16 -3.44
N GLN A 269 9.57 10.73 -4.24
CA GLN A 269 9.69 12.03 -4.90
C GLN A 269 8.99 13.15 -4.10
N GLY A 270 8.29 12.81 -3.01
CA GLY A 270 7.57 13.76 -2.15
C GLY A 270 6.16 14.08 -2.62
N ASN A 271 5.61 13.32 -3.57
CA ASN A 271 4.22 13.42 -3.99
C ASN A 271 3.34 12.74 -2.96
N GLN A 272 2.12 13.24 -2.78
CA GLN A 272 1.27 12.85 -1.67
C GLN A 272 -0.15 12.47 -2.09
N LEU A 273 -0.65 11.40 -1.51
CA LEU A 273 -2.08 11.12 -1.40
C LEU A 273 -2.55 11.56 -0.01
N VAL A 274 -3.52 12.47 0.04
CA VAL A 274 -4.01 13.01 1.32
C VAL A 274 -5.44 12.56 1.55
N TYR A 275 -5.64 11.78 2.61
CA TYR A 275 -6.91 11.21 3.01
C TYR A 275 -7.42 11.81 4.32
N GLY A 276 -8.74 11.78 4.50
CA GLY A 276 -9.42 12.05 5.77
C GLY A 276 -10.38 10.92 6.14
N ASP A 277 -10.75 10.83 7.42
CA ASP A 277 -11.73 9.85 7.94
C ASP A 277 -13.19 10.21 7.66
N VAL A 278 -13.42 11.40 7.13
CA VAL A 278 -14.71 11.83 6.59
C VAL A 278 -14.53 12.24 5.13
N GLN A 279 -15.55 11.98 4.33
CA GLN A 279 -15.67 12.61 3.03
C GLN A 279 -15.76 14.11 3.29
N LEU A 280 -14.73 14.88 2.91
CA LEU A 280 -14.92 16.32 2.83
C LEU A 280 -15.88 16.50 1.68
N ASN A 281 -17.12 16.84 2.04
CA ASN A 281 -18.06 17.35 1.08
C ASN A 281 -17.57 18.75 0.75
N THR A 282 -16.53 18.82 -0.09
CA THR A 282 -16.47 19.95 -0.98
C THR A 282 -17.75 19.83 -1.78
N SER A 283 -18.75 20.60 -1.39
CA SER A 283 -19.68 21.15 -2.38
C SER A 283 -18.85 22.10 -3.26
N GLU A 284 -17.80 21.56 -3.89
CA GLU A 284 -17.28 22.03 -5.14
C GLU A 284 -18.43 21.78 -6.09
N PHE A 285 -19.22 22.83 -6.24
CA PHE A 285 -19.61 23.29 -7.55
C PHE A 285 -19.48 22.17 -8.58
N SER A 286 -20.58 21.44 -8.81
CA SER A 286 -20.68 20.60 -10.00
C SER A 286 -20.06 21.43 -11.11
N LEU A 287 -18.92 20.98 -11.65
CA LEU A 287 -18.41 21.48 -12.91
C LEU A 287 -19.45 21.03 -13.93
N ASN A 288 -20.58 21.73 -13.95
CA ASN A 288 -21.50 21.74 -15.05
C ASN A 288 -20.65 22.30 -16.15
N SER A 289 -20.20 21.43 -17.04
CA SER A 289 -19.45 21.80 -18.23
C SER A 289 -20.13 23.00 -18.87
N PHE A 290 -19.47 24.16 -18.87
CA PHE A 290 -19.98 25.32 -19.59
C PHE A 290 -19.94 24.99 -21.07
N GLU A 291 -21.09 25.00 -21.74
CA GLU A 291 -21.12 24.89 -23.18
C GLU A 291 -20.70 26.24 -23.76
N ILE A 292 -19.51 26.29 -24.34
CA ILE A 292 -18.91 27.51 -24.90
C ILE A 292 -18.84 27.38 -26.42
N TYR A 293 -19.69 28.14 -27.12
CA TYR A 293 -19.83 28.01 -28.56
C TYR A 293 -20.25 29.31 -29.25
N PRO A 294 -19.97 29.47 -30.55
CA PRO A 294 -19.07 28.63 -31.34
C PRO A 294 -17.60 28.95 -31.02
N ASN A 295 -16.74 27.93 -31.01
CA ASN A 295 -15.30 28.10 -31.04
C ASN A 295 -14.74 27.27 -32.23
N PRO A 296 -14.19 27.87 -33.29
CA PRO A 296 -13.83 29.29 -33.46
C PRO A 296 -15.02 30.26 -33.59
N VAL A 297 -14.88 31.45 -33.01
CA VAL A 297 -15.91 32.50 -32.93
C VAL A 297 -15.69 33.60 -33.97
N LYS A 298 -16.78 34.12 -34.54
CA LYS A 298 -16.75 35.31 -35.42
C LYS A 298 -17.18 36.57 -34.68
N ASP A 299 -18.44 36.68 -34.27
CA ASP A 299 -18.97 37.93 -33.72
C ASP A 299 -19.43 37.79 -32.26
N PHE A 300 -20.05 36.65 -31.93
CA PHE A 300 -20.62 36.41 -30.60
C PHE A 300 -20.24 35.04 -30.08
N LEU A 301 -19.84 35.00 -28.80
CA LEU A 301 -19.61 33.76 -28.06
C LEU A 301 -20.76 33.56 -27.07
N SER A 302 -21.42 32.42 -27.14
CA SER A 302 -22.42 31.98 -26.19
C SER A 302 -21.77 31.08 -25.14
N ILE A 303 -22.19 31.27 -23.90
CA ILE A 303 -21.78 30.46 -22.76
C ILE A 303 -23.07 30.05 -22.05
N GLU A 304 -23.32 28.74 -22.01
CA GLU A 304 -24.52 28.17 -21.41
C GLU A 304 -24.15 27.23 -20.26
N ASN A 305 -24.91 27.33 -19.17
CA ASN A 305 -24.77 26.42 -18.03
C ASN A 305 -26.11 26.31 -17.27
N PRO A 306 -26.63 25.10 -17.04
CA PRO A 306 -27.87 24.90 -16.32
C PRO A 306 -27.79 25.21 -14.81
N ASN A 307 -26.62 25.10 -14.14
CA ASN A 307 -26.48 25.49 -12.73
C ASN A 307 -25.43 26.59 -12.52
N LEU A 308 -25.95 27.81 -12.37
CA LEU A 308 -25.24 29.08 -12.18
C LEU A 308 -24.56 29.20 -10.81
N ASN A 309 -23.26 29.52 -10.75
CA ASN A 309 -22.73 30.62 -9.90
C ASN A 309 -21.41 31.20 -10.46
N ILE A 310 -21.45 31.88 -11.61
CA ILE A 310 -20.36 32.76 -12.08
C ILE A 310 -20.76 34.19 -11.73
N ASP A 311 -19.85 34.98 -11.16
CA ASP A 311 -20.04 36.42 -10.95
C ASP A 311 -19.34 37.27 -12.02
N LYS A 312 -18.30 36.74 -12.68
CA LYS A 312 -17.47 37.49 -13.61
C LYS A 312 -16.90 36.62 -14.74
N ILE A 313 -16.85 37.19 -15.93
CA ILE A 313 -16.17 36.63 -17.09
C ILE A 313 -15.09 37.60 -17.56
N GLN A 314 -13.91 37.07 -17.87
CA GLN A 314 -12.80 37.81 -18.44
C GLN A 314 -12.29 37.13 -19.70
N LEU A 315 -11.89 37.91 -20.68
CA LEU A 315 -11.17 37.43 -21.85
C LEU A 315 -9.80 38.11 -21.87
N LEU A 316 -8.74 37.31 -21.96
CA LEU A 316 -7.35 37.75 -21.93
C LEU A 316 -6.68 37.49 -23.28
N ASP A 317 -5.80 38.39 -23.71
CA ASP A 317 -4.87 38.10 -24.80
C ASP A 317 -3.69 37.23 -24.34
N LEU A 318 -2.82 36.83 -25.26
CA LEU A 318 -1.67 35.97 -24.96
C LEU A 318 -0.60 36.65 -24.07
N GLN A 319 -0.69 37.96 -23.86
CA GLN A 319 0.16 38.70 -22.94
C GLN A 319 -0.47 38.82 -21.54
N GLY A 320 -1.63 38.19 -21.31
CA GLY A 320 -2.36 38.25 -20.05
C GLY A 320 -3.11 39.57 -19.84
N LYS A 321 -3.24 40.41 -20.87
CA LYS A 321 -4.01 41.65 -20.77
C LYS A 321 -5.49 41.34 -20.92
N ILE A 322 -6.30 41.83 -20.00
CA ILE A 322 -7.77 41.74 -20.07
C ILE A 322 -8.27 42.62 -21.22
N VAL A 323 -8.88 41.99 -22.21
CA VAL A 323 -9.46 42.65 -23.40
C VAL A 323 -10.99 42.77 -23.31
N LEU A 324 -11.63 41.99 -22.46
CA LEU A 324 -13.06 42.06 -22.14
C LEU A 324 -13.28 41.61 -20.71
N GLU A 325 -14.15 42.30 -19.98
CA GLU A 325 -14.65 41.90 -18.67
C GLU A 325 -16.15 42.17 -18.58
N GLN A 326 -16.90 41.22 -18.04
CA GLN A 326 -18.34 41.34 -17.83
C GLN A 326 -18.75 40.71 -16.50
N ILE A 327 -19.54 41.43 -15.71
CA ILE A 327 -20.19 40.91 -14.50
C ILE A 327 -21.49 40.21 -14.91
N ILE A 328 -21.73 39.03 -14.38
CA ILE A 328 -22.81 38.13 -14.82
C ILE A 328 -23.89 38.00 -13.76
N SER A 329 -25.15 37.98 -14.20
CA SER A 329 -26.31 37.76 -13.35
C SER A 329 -27.37 36.86 -14.00
N SER A 330 -27.06 36.17 -15.11
CA SER A 330 -28.04 35.37 -15.89
C SER A 330 -27.45 34.04 -16.38
N ALA A 331 -28.32 33.03 -16.57
CA ALA A 331 -27.97 31.64 -16.93
C ALA A 331 -27.43 31.46 -18.34
N SER A 332 -27.84 32.34 -19.26
CA SER A 332 -27.35 32.39 -20.63
C SER A 332 -26.58 33.69 -20.83
N ILE A 333 -25.36 33.58 -21.33
CA ILE A 333 -24.43 34.69 -21.46
C ILE A 333 -23.99 34.78 -22.91
N LYS A 334 -24.02 36.00 -23.44
CA LYS A 334 -23.59 36.30 -24.80
C LYS A 334 -22.54 37.41 -24.76
N LEU A 335 -21.32 37.09 -25.16
CA LEU A 335 -20.23 38.04 -25.27
C LEU A 335 -20.15 38.58 -26.70
N ASP A 336 -19.99 39.91 -26.85
CA ASP A 336 -19.74 40.56 -28.14
C ASP A 336 -18.22 40.70 -28.37
N LEU A 337 -17.71 39.99 -29.37
CA LEU A 337 -16.28 39.92 -29.72
C LEU A 337 -15.99 40.63 -31.05
N LYS A 338 -16.93 41.37 -31.65
CA LYS A 338 -16.80 41.96 -32.98
C LYS A 338 -15.59 42.87 -33.14
N ASN A 339 -15.27 43.63 -32.09
CA ASN A 339 -14.21 44.63 -32.09
C ASN A 339 -12.83 44.05 -31.73
N LEU A 340 -12.75 42.74 -31.44
CA LEU A 340 -11.48 42.08 -31.16
C LEU A 340 -10.78 41.65 -32.45
N SER A 341 -9.45 41.76 -32.43
CA SER A 341 -8.60 41.31 -33.53
C SER A 341 -8.66 39.79 -33.67
N LYS A 342 -8.35 39.29 -34.87
CA LYS A 342 -8.21 37.85 -35.10
C LYS A 342 -7.05 37.32 -34.26
N GLY A 343 -7.23 36.19 -33.58
CA GLY A 343 -6.20 35.67 -32.69
C GLY A 343 -6.72 34.63 -31.69
N ILE A 344 -5.82 34.24 -30.79
CA ILE A 344 -6.11 33.33 -29.68
C ILE A 344 -6.31 34.17 -28.42
N TYR A 345 -7.34 33.83 -27.66
CA TYR A 345 -7.67 34.43 -26.38
C TYR A 345 -7.89 33.35 -25.33
N ILE A 346 -7.74 33.71 -24.06
CA ILE A 346 -8.06 32.86 -22.92
C ILE A 346 -9.31 33.42 -22.25
N LEU A 347 -10.40 32.67 -22.27
CA LEU A 347 -11.62 32.97 -21.54
C LEU A 347 -11.48 32.43 -20.11
N GLN A 348 -11.74 33.25 -19.12
CA GLN A 348 -11.79 32.88 -17.71
C GLN A 348 -13.19 33.12 -17.15
N LEU A 349 -13.76 32.08 -16.56
CA LEU A 349 -15.00 32.13 -15.80
C LEU A 349 -14.65 32.23 -14.33
N LYS A 350 -15.20 33.21 -13.60
CA LYS A 350 -14.84 33.52 -12.21
C LYS A 350 -16.05 33.55 -11.29
N SER A 351 -15.81 33.20 -10.03
CA SER A 351 -16.76 33.31 -8.94
C SER A 351 -16.01 33.64 -7.65
N ASN A 352 -16.46 34.63 -6.89
CA ASN A 352 -15.82 35.06 -5.63
C ASN A 352 -14.30 35.30 -5.78
N HIS A 353 -13.87 35.89 -6.90
CA HIS A 353 -12.47 36.14 -7.27
C HIS A 353 -11.62 34.90 -7.62
N GLN A 354 -12.16 33.69 -7.57
CA GLN A 354 -11.48 32.48 -8.03
C GLN A 354 -11.78 32.18 -9.49
N ILE A 355 -10.84 31.58 -10.21
CA ILE A 355 -11.03 31.08 -11.58
C ILE A 355 -11.69 29.71 -11.49
N LEU A 356 -12.91 29.58 -12.01
CA LEU A 356 -13.65 28.31 -12.08
C LEU A 356 -13.27 27.49 -13.31
N GLN A 357 -13.08 28.14 -14.46
CA GLN A 357 -12.70 27.48 -15.72
C GLN A 357 -11.91 28.43 -16.60
N SER A 358 -10.97 27.88 -17.38
CA SER A 358 -10.23 28.60 -18.42
C SER A 358 -10.34 27.88 -19.77
N GLU A 359 -10.69 28.59 -20.84
CA GLU A 359 -10.88 28.02 -22.18
C GLU A 359 -10.15 28.82 -23.25
N LYS A 360 -9.60 28.11 -24.24
CA LYS A 360 -8.93 28.73 -25.39
C LYS A 360 -9.96 29.11 -26.46
N ILE A 361 -10.09 30.40 -26.75
CA ILE A 361 -11.00 30.91 -27.79
C ILE A 361 -10.24 31.34 -29.04
N ILE A 362 -10.71 30.90 -30.20
CA ILE A 362 -10.13 31.24 -31.51
C ILE A 362 -11.04 32.26 -32.21
N LYS A 363 -10.61 33.52 -32.32
CA LYS A 363 -11.33 34.59 -33.02
C LYS A 363 -10.94 34.64 -34.51
N LYS A 364 -11.94 34.49 -35.39
CA LYS A 364 -11.79 34.52 -36.86
C LYS A 364 -11.90 35.89 -37.49
#